data_AF-A0A7R9H0B2-F1
#
_entry.id   AF-A0A7R9H0B2-F1
#
_cell.length_a   1.000
_cell.length_b   1.000
_cell.length_c   1.000
_cell.angle_alpha   90.00
_cell.angle_beta   90.00
_cell.angle_gamma   90.00
#
_symmetry.space_group_name_H-M   'P 1'
#
loop_
_entity.id
_entity.type
_entity.pdbx_description
1 polymer ?
#
loop_
_entity_poly.entity_id
_entity_poly.type
_entity_poly.pdbx_seq_one_letter_code
_entity_poly.pdbx_strand_id
1 'polypeptide(L)'
;MRTNQYHDCKDANSYLCGDEINDVISFPYEKTNRLVPVLACEDSSLRVLDRSKVMHTVEIDSSPTVLHLYRNDGGDTGDRVLYGTVDGRVGVLQVGRTGVRNRWLVNNELHRGGILCMDCYDITGDGMMDLLIGRQDGSIEVYSIEDDGEDEDGKETRKFGFTCNESVTSIQGGIFGSSGCDEILATTYTGFMFGLTSHKTTETKASIAFISDRIENLRAAGVGHPVESPVTRTSKWEGWRRRRKESWQHGCRDGR
;
A
#
# COMPACT_ATOMS: atom_id res chain seq x y z
N MET A 1 14.01 17.07 5.75
CA MET A 1 12.53 17.22 5.86
C MET A 1 12.12 17.37 7.34
N ARG A 2 11.00 18.02 7.70
CA ARG A 2 10.56 18.17 9.11
C ARG A 2 9.34 17.30 9.42
N THR A 3 9.38 16.56 10.53
CA THR A 3 8.21 15.87 11.10
C THR A 3 7.72 16.61 12.33
N ASN A 4 6.41 16.77 12.44
CA ASN A 4 5.75 17.33 13.61
C ASN A 4 4.77 16.30 14.16
N GLN A 5 4.86 16.05 15.45
CA GLN A 5 3.93 15.22 16.17
C GLN A 5 2.89 16.11 16.84
N TYR A 6 1.63 15.89 16.49
CA TYR A 6 0.51 16.60 17.10
C TYR A 6 -0.21 15.69 18.10
N HIS A 7 -0.67 16.27 19.19
CA HIS A 7 -1.60 15.66 20.14
C HIS A 7 -2.82 16.57 20.26
N ASP A 8 -3.99 16.10 19.84
CA ASP A 8 -5.23 16.90 19.79
C ASP A 8 -5.04 18.25 19.08
N CYS A 9 -4.44 18.21 17.88
CA CYS A 9 -4.10 19.37 17.05
C CYS A 9 -3.14 20.39 17.71
N LYS A 10 -2.48 20.03 18.81
CA LYS A 10 -1.41 20.83 19.43
C LYS A 10 -0.06 20.23 19.10
N ASP A 11 0.87 21.06 18.65
CA ASP A 11 2.25 20.64 18.41
C ASP A 11 2.86 20.17 19.74
N ALA A 12 3.31 18.92 19.77
CA ALA A 12 3.88 18.28 20.95
C ALA A 12 5.39 18.11 20.82
N ASN A 13 5.84 17.60 19.67
CA ASN A 13 7.25 17.35 19.38
C ASN A 13 7.54 17.64 17.91
N SER A 14 8.76 18.04 17.60
CA SER A 14 9.22 18.18 16.22
C SER A 14 10.63 17.63 16.02
N TYR A 15 10.90 17.10 14.84
CA TYR A 15 12.22 16.61 14.44
C TYR A 15 12.55 17.08 13.03
N LEU A 16 13.78 17.56 12.83
CA LEU A 16 14.29 17.94 11.52
C LEU A 16 15.23 16.83 11.03
N CYS A 17 14.75 16.03 10.08
CA CYS A 17 15.58 15.05 9.39
C CYS A 17 16.49 15.75 8.38
N GLY A 18 17.74 15.25 8.30
CA GLY A 18 18.72 15.69 7.32
C GLY A 18 18.38 15.31 5.88
N ASP A 19 17.47 14.35 5.69
CA ASP A 19 17.05 13.85 4.38
C ASP A 19 15.51 13.84 4.21
N GLU A 20 15.04 13.34 3.09
CA GLU A 20 13.64 13.03 2.79
C GLU A 20 13.14 11.86 3.64
N ILE A 21 11.85 11.89 3.95
CA ILE A 21 11.18 10.90 4.78
C ILE A 21 10.12 10.25 3.90
N ASN A 22 10.31 8.97 3.64
CA ASN A 22 9.45 8.19 2.77
C ASN A 22 8.20 7.71 3.50
N ASP A 23 8.36 7.30 4.76
CA ASP A 23 7.26 6.81 5.58
C ASP A 23 7.50 7.01 7.08
N VAL A 24 6.42 7.01 7.86
CA VAL A 24 6.41 7.19 9.31
C VAL A 24 5.39 6.27 9.95
N ILE A 25 5.83 5.50 10.93
CA ILE A 25 4.94 4.66 11.75
C ILE A 25 5.26 4.84 13.23
N SER A 26 4.34 4.46 14.12
CA SER A 26 4.62 4.42 15.55
C SER A 26 4.24 3.07 16.13
N PHE A 27 5.05 2.60 17.08
CA PHE A 27 4.72 1.40 17.84
C PHE A 27 3.44 1.61 18.67
N PRO A 28 2.64 0.53 18.86
CA PRO A 28 1.42 0.59 19.65
C PRO A 28 1.72 1.02 21.08
N TYR A 29 1.02 2.08 21.50
CA TYR A 29 1.17 2.66 22.82
C TYR A 29 0.75 1.68 23.92
N GLU A 30 -0.26 0.86 23.65
CA GLU A 30 -0.86 -0.10 24.58
C GLU A 30 0.13 -1.15 25.05
N LYS A 31 1.03 -1.60 24.16
CA LYS A 31 2.04 -2.63 24.48
C LYS A 31 3.34 -2.02 24.99
N THR A 32 3.78 -0.93 24.37
CA THR A 32 5.09 -0.35 24.67
C THR A 32 5.06 0.65 25.84
N ASN A 33 3.89 1.20 26.19
CA ASN A 33 3.69 2.29 27.15
C ASN A 33 4.49 3.57 26.81
N ARG A 34 4.95 3.71 25.56
CA ARG A 34 5.70 4.86 25.07
C ARG A 34 5.36 5.11 23.61
N LEU A 35 5.20 6.37 23.23
CA LEU A 35 5.06 6.70 21.82
C LEU A 35 6.45 6.74 21.19
N VAL A 36 6.76 5.74 20.37
CA VAL A 36 8.04 5.61 19.67
C VAL A 36 7.76 5.62 18.17
N PRO A 37 7.98 6.77 17.50
CA PRO A 37 7.94 6.85 16.05
C PRO A 37 9.18 6.21 15.43
N VAL A 38 9.00 5.58 14.29
CA VAL A 38 10.07 5.11 13.39
C VAL A 38 9.90 5.84 12.06
N LEU A 39 10.99 6.47 11.61
CA LEU A 39 11.05 7.16 10.32
C LEU A 39 11.83 6.32 9.32
N ALA A 40 11.28 6.16 8.12
CA ALA A 40 11.97 5.66 6.95
C ALA A 40 12.57 6.84 6.18
N CYS A 41 13.90 6.91 6.08
CA CYS A 41 14.62 8.01 5.46
C CYS A 41 15.34 7.57 4.18
N GLU A 42 15.37 8.45 3.18
CA GLU A 42 15.94 8.15 1.86
C GLU A 42 17.45 7.83 1.87
N ASP A 43 18.17 8.25 2.92
CA ASP A 43 19.59 7.96 3.17
C ASP A 43 19.88 6.50 3.59
N SER A 44 19.01 5.55 3.24
CA SER A 44 19.09 4.14 3.64
C SER A 44 19.13 3.96 5.17
N SER A 45 18.42 4.82 5.90
CA SER A 45 18.36 4.74 7.36
C SER A 45 16.94 4.65 7.91
N LEU A 46 16.78 3.86 8.98
CA LEU A 46 15.61 3.85 9.84
C LEU A 46 15.94 4.59 11.13
N ARG A 47 15.19 5.64 11.44
CA ARG A 47 15.44 6.49 12.62
C ARG A 47 14.33 6.30 13.64
N VAL A 48 14.68 5.71 14.77
CA VAL A 48 13.79 5.54 15.92
C VAL A 48 13.86 6.79 16.78
N LEU A 49 12.71 7.41 17.03
CA LEU A 49 12.62 8.62 17.83
C LEU A 49 12.06 8.34 19.24
N ASP A 50 12.50 9.15 20.20
CA ASP A 50 11.79 9.39 21.45
C ASP A 50 11.54 10.90 21.53
N ARG A 51 10.27 11.29 21.40
CA ARG A 51 9.82 12.69 21.29
C ARG A 51 10.49 13.40 20.11
N SER A 52 11.44 14.29 20.38
CA SER A 52 12.18 15.10 19.41
C SER A 52 13.62 14.62 19.18
N LYS A 53 14.03 13.53 19.84
CA LYS A 53 15.42 13.03 19.79
C LYS A 53 15.48 11.69 19.08
N VAL A 54 16.53 11.51 18.29
CA VAL A 54 16.85 10.20 17.71
C VAL A 54 17.44 9.32 18.80
N MET A 55 16.78 8.19 19.07
CA MET A 55 17.25 7.15 19.97
C MET A 55 18.22 6.21 19.27
N HIS A 56 17.84 5.76 18.08
CA HIS A 56 18.63 4.84 17.28
C HIS A 56 18.55 5.23 15.81
N THR A 57 19.69 5.15 15.12
CA THR A 57 19.76 5.18 13.66
C THR A 57 20.23 3.81 13.23
N VAL A 58 19.46 3.16 12.38
CA VAL A 58 19.76 1.84 11.84
C VAL A 58 20.03 2.01 10.35
N GLU A 59 21.23 1.65 9.93
CA GLU A 59 21.59 1.60 8.52
C GLU A 59 21.08 0.29 7.92
N ILE A 60 20.49 0.38 6.74
CA ILE A 60 20.02 -0.76 5.95
C ILE A 60 20.61 -0.68 4.54
N ASP A 61 20.53 -1.78 3.78
CA ASP A 61 21.22 -1.90 2.50
C ASP A 61 20.66 -1.00 1.37
N SER A 62 19.45 -0.48 1.53
CA SER A 62 18.74 0.29 0.50
C SER A 62 17.70 1.22 1.11
N SER A 63 17.26 2.24 0.37
CA SER A 63 16.27 3.21 0.85
C SER A 63 14.95 2.51 1.22
N PRO A 64 14.45 2.68 2.46
CA PRO A 64 13.16 2.18 2.90
C PRO A 64 12.03 3.02 2.30
N THR A 65 11.07 2.36 1.66
CA THR A 65 9.95 3.00 0.95
C THR A 65 8.63 2.92 1.72
N VAL A 66 8.46 1.91 2.56
CA VAL A 66 7.23 1.66 3.32
C VAL A 66 7.52 0.96 4.64
N LEU A 67 6.77 1.32 5.68
CA LEU A 67 6.79 0.71 7.00
C LEU A 67 5.43 0.09 7.32
N HIS A 68 5.43 -1.02 8.05
CA HIS A 68 4.21 -1.65 8.56
C HIS A 68 4.44 -2.26 9.93
N LEU A 69 3.43 -2.30 10.80
CA LEU A 69 3.58 -3.00 12.09
C LEU A 69 3.66 -4.50 11.85
N TYR A 70 4.62 -5.17 12.49
CA TYR A 70 4.69 -6.63 12.44
C TYR A 70 3.39 -7.23 13.00
N ARG A 71 2.73 -8.11 12.23
CA ARG A 71 1.42 -8.71 12.59
C ARG A 71 0.33 -7.67 12.92
N ASN A 72 0.40 -6.47 12.34
CA ASN A 72 -0.50 -5.32 12.56
C ASN A 72 -0.48 -4.73 13.98
N ASP A 73 0.27 -5.30 14.92
CA ASP A 73 0.24 -4.91 16.33
C ASP A 73 1.64 -4.88 16.99
N GLY A 74 2.68 -4.88 16.16
CA GLY A 74 4.07 -4.86 16.58
C GLY A 74 4.58 -6.18 17.17
N GLY A 75 3.84 -7.29 17.03
CA GLY A 75 4.14 -8.58 17.65
C GLY A 75 3.84 -8.61 19.14
N ASP A 76 4.23 -9.68 19.82
CA ASP A 76 3.87 -9.94 21.23
C ASP A 76 4.29 -8.79 22.17
N THR A 77 5.47 -8.22 21.92
CA THR A 77 6.07 -7.11 22.67
C THR A 77 5.70 -5.72 22.14
N GLY A 78 5.08 -5.64 20.95
CA GLY A 78 4.70 -4.38 20.31
C GLY A 78 5.88 -3.53 19.80
N ASP A 79 7.07 -4.11 19.70
CA ASP A 79 8.33 -3.40 19.40
C ASP A 79 8.93 -3.79 18.04
N ARG A 80 8.16 -4.45 17.16
CA ARG A 80 8.61 -4.94 15.85
C ARG A 80 7.93 -4.19 14.70
N VAL A 81 8.72 -3.80 13.71
CA VAL A 81 8.27 -3.09 12.51
C VAL A 81 8.84 -3.78 11.27
N LEU A 82 8.01 -3.95 10.26
CA LEU A 82 8.38 -4.35 8.91
C LEU A 82 8.82 -3.13 8.12
N TYR A 83 9.88 -3.26 7.33
CA TYR A 83 10.28 -2.26 6.36
C TYR A 83 10.43 -2.90 4.98
N GLY A 84 9.93 -2.23 3.95
CA GLY A 84 10.15 -2.56 2.56
C GLY A 84 11.13 -1.57 1.93
N THR A 85 11.97 -2.02 1.00
CA THR A 85 12.97 -1.19 0.35
C THR A 85 12.74 -1.01 -1.15
N VAL A 86 13.37 0.02 -1.71
CA VAL A 86 13.32 0.32 -3.16
C VAL A 86 13.96 -0.78 -4.02
N ASP A 87 14.93 -1.53 -3.49
CA ASP A 87 15.51 -2.70 -4.17
C ASP A 87 14.70 -3.99 -3.98
N GLY A 88 13.54 -3.91 -3.33
CA GLY A 88 12.57 -5.00 -3.25
C GLY A 88 12.81 -5.99 -2.10
N ARG A 89 13.59 -5.63 -1.08
CA ARG A 89 13.75 -6.45 0.12
C ARG A 89 12.71 -6.07 1.16
N VAL A 90 12.39 -7.02 2.04
CA VAL A 90 11.56 -6.77 3.23
C VAL A 90 12.29 -7.28 4.44
N GLY A 91 12.42 -6.47 5.49
CA GLY A 91 13.04 -6.90 6.74
C GLY A 91 12.21 -6.57 7.96
N VAL A 92 12.58 -7.16 9.08
CA VAL A 92 11.96 -6.90 10.38
C VAL A 92 12.98 -6.31 11.34
N LEU A 93 12.63 -5.14 11.84
CA LEU A 93 13.38 -4.43 12.85
C LEU A 93 12.68 -4.57 14.20
N GLN A 94 13.40 -5.08 15.20
CA GLN A 94 12.94 -5.11 16.59
C GLN A 94 13.66 -4.03 17.40
N VAL A 95 12.90 -3.13 18.03
CA VAL A 95 13.40 -1.97 18.76
C VAL A 95 13.22 -2.17 20.26
N GLY A 96 14.24 -2.74 20.89
CA GLY A 96 14.26 -2.94 22.32
C GLY A 96 14.45 -1.65 23.13
N ARG A 97 14.69 -1.82 24.45
CA ARG A 97 15.09 -0.71 25.34
C ARG A 97 16.57 -0.39 25.26
N THR A 98 17.39 -1.39 25.04
CA THR A 98 18.87 -1.31 25.10
C THR A 98 19.53 -1.29 23.73
N GLY A 99 18.78 -1.57 22.67
CA GLY A 99 19.33 -1.64 21.32
C GLY A 99 18.27 -2.04 20.31
N VAL A 100 18.73 -2.21 19.08
CA VAL A 100 17.91 -2.58 17.94
C VAL A 100 18.49 -3.85 17.31
N ARG A 101 17.62 -4.77 16.89
CA ARG A 101 17.98 -6.05 16.27
C ARG A 101 17.24 -6.21 14.95
N ASN A 102 17.95 -6.54 13.88
CA ASN A 102 17.37 -7.04 12.64
C ASN A 102 17.07 -8.54 12.84
N ARG A 103 15.81 -8.96 12.67
CA ARG A 103 15.43 -10.38 12.88
C ARG A 103 15.62 -11.21 11.62
N TRP A 104 15.01 -10.81 10.52
CA TRP A 104 15.14 -11.52 9.25
C TRP A 104 14.94 -10.57 8.07
N LEU A 105 15.34 -11.04 6.90
CA LEU A 105 15.33 -10.29 5.64
C LEU A 105 14.89 -11.22 4.50
N VAL A 106 13.75 -10.91 3.89
CA VAL A 106 13.32 -11.49 2.62
C VAL A 106 14.15 -10.85 1.52
N ASN A 107 15.06 -11.65 0.94
CA ASN A 107 15.87 -11.22 -0.18
C ASN A 107 15.08 -11.17 -1.49
N ASN A 108 15.43 -10.23 -2.35
CA ASN A 108 14.83 -10.10 -3.67
C ASN A 108 15.53 -10.99 -4.72
N GLU A 109 15.51 -12.31 -4.51
CA GLU A 109 16.20 -13.27 -5.39
C GLU A 109 15.70 -13.25 -6.84
N LEU A 110 14.43 -12.85 -7.03
CA LEU A 110 13.79 -12.77 -8.35
C LEU A 110 13.96 -11.40 -9.02
N HIS A 111 14.73 -10.48 -8.42
CA HIS A 111 14.96 -9.13 -8.93
C HIS A 111 13.67 -8.38 -9.30
N ARG A 112 12.64 -8.53 -8.46
CA ARG A 112 11.35 -7.83 -8.62
C ARG A 112 11.47 -6.34 -8.28
N GLY A 113 10.43 -5.59 -8.60
CA GLY A 113 10.35 -4.16 -8.27
C GLY A 113 10.41 -3.88 -6.76
N GLY A 114 10.67 -2.61 -6.43
CA GLY A 114 10.65 -2.09 -5.07
C GLY A 114 9.32 -2.33 -4.36
N ILE A 115 9.37 -2.44 -3.04
CA ILE A 115 8.18 -2.63 -2.20
C ILE A 115 7.42 -1.30 -2.14
N LEU A 116 6.12 -1.32 -2.44
CA LEU A 116 5.27 -0.12 -2.37
C LEU A 116 4.23 -0.21 -1.26
N CYS A 117 3.75 -1.40 -0.96
CA CYS A 117 2.76 -1.61 0.09
C CYS A 117 2.91 -3.01 0.71
N MET A 118 2.52 -3.11 1.98
CA MET A 118 2.54 -4.35 2.75
C MET A 118 1.28 -4.40 3.61
N ASP A 119 0.85 -5.62 3.94
CA ASP A 119 -0.17 -5.87 4.94
C ASP A 119 0.08 -7.22 5.62
N CYS A 120 -0.50 -7.43 6.79
CA CYS A 120 -0.48 -8.72 7.47
C CYS A 120 -1.90 -9.28 7.59
N TYR A 121 -2.14 -10.47 7.06
CA TYR A 121 -3.45 -11.12 7.14
C TYR A 121 -3.28 -12.64 7.02
N ASP A 122 -4.01 -13.41 7.84
CA ASP A 122 -4.04 -14.87 7.75
C ASP A 122 -4.88 -15.29 6.52
N ILE A 123 -4.24 -15.28 5.34
CA ILE A 123 -4.87 -15.69 4.07
C ILE A 123 -4.79 -17.21 3.88
N THR A 124 -3.84 -17.87 4.55
CA THR A 124 -3.66 -19.32 4.50
C THR A 124 -4.63 -20.06 5.42
N GLY A 125 -5.20 -19.39 6.42
CA GLY A 125 -6.15 -19.94 7.39
C GLY A 125 -5.48 -20.86 8.41
N ASP A 126 -4.19 -20.69 8.67
CA ASP A 126 -3.42 -21.51 9.62
C ASP A 126 -3.38 -20.92 11.04
N GLY A 127 -4.01 -19.77 11.25
CA GLY A 127 -4.06 -19.04 12.50
C GLY A 127 -2.87 -18.09 12.71
N MET A 128 -1.92 -18.05 11.78
CA MET A 128 -0.78 -17.15 11.79
C MET A 128 -0.92 -16.11 10.68
N MET A 129 -0.52 -14.87 10.96
CA MET A 129 -0.61 -13.80 9.96
C MET A 129 0.41 -14.03 8.84
N ASP A 130 -0.05 -14.04 7.60
CA ASP A 130 0.82 -14.01 6.43
C ASP A 130 1.19 -12.56 6.07
N LEU A 131 2.38 -12.39 5.50
CA LEU A 131 2.83 -11.12 4.94
C LEU A 131 2.40 -11.01 3.47
N LEU A 132 1.59 -10.01 3.19
CA LEU A 132 1.16 -9.61 1.86
C LEU A 132 2.05 -8.49 1.34
N ILE A 133 2.58 -8.62 0.12
CA ILE A 133 3.49 -7.66 -0.49
C ILE A 133 2.95 -7.22 -1.84
N GLY A 134 2.84 -5.92 -2.06
CA GLY A 134 2.62 -5.29 -3.36
C GLY A 134 3.85 -4.52 -3.84
N ARG A 135 4.27 -4.77 -5.09
CA ARG A 135 5.51 -4.23 -5.67
C ARG A 135 5.25 -3.26 -6.83
N GLN A 136 6.27 -2.46 -7.12
CA GLN A 136 6.28 -1.50 -8.22
C GLN A 136 6.15 -2.14 -9.61
N ASP A 137 6.63 -3.36 -9.81
CA ASP A 137 6.53 -4.08 -11.09
C ASP A 137 5.16 -4.77 -11.30
N GLY A 138 4.23 -4.59 -10.35
CA GLY A 138 2.92 -5.20 -10.36
C GLY A 138 2.86 -6.60 -9.76
N SER A 139 3.94 -7.06 -9.15
CA SER A 139 3.95 -8.31 -8.41
C SER A 139 3.19 -8.21 -7.10
N ILE A 140 2.42 -9.24 -6.81
CA ILE A 140 1.81 -9.51 -5.51
C ILE A 140 2.37 -10.83 -4.99
N GLU A 141 2.82 -10.86 -3.74
CA GLU A 141 3.41 -12.04 -3.11
C GLU A 141 2.83 -12.24 -1.72
N VAL A 142 2.70 -13.51 -1.34
CA VAL A 142 2.27 -13.92 0.02
C VAL A 142 3.38 -14.76 0.61
N TYR A 143 3.81 -14.39 1.81
CA TYR A 143 4.80 -15.11 2.58
C TYR A 143 4.21 -15.51 3.93
N SER A 144 4.28 -16.78 4.27
CA SER A 144 4.07 -17.18 5.66
C SER A 144 5.38 -17.02 6.42
N ILE A 145 5.27 -16.54 7.65
CA ILE A 145 6.41 -16.29 8.53
C ILE A 145 6.31 -17.25 9.70
N GLU A 146 7.21 -18.23 9.73
CA GLU A 146 7.42 -19.10 10.88
C GLU A 146 8.26 -18.31 11.89
N ASP A 147 7.69 -17.93 13.03
CA ASP A 147 8.38 -17.19 14.09
C ASP A 147 8.32 -18.05 15.35
N ASP A 148 9.36 -18.85 15.56
CA ASP A 148 9.41 -19.91 16.57
C ASP A 148 9.83 -19.41 17.97
N GLY A 149 9.98 -18.09 18.16
CA GLY A 149 10.16 -17.50 19.49
C GLY A 149 10.96 -16.21 19.54
N GLU A 150 11.24 -15.72 20.75
CA GLU A 150 11.95 -14.45 20.97
C GLU A 150 13.40 -14.46 20.45
N ASP A 151 14.05 -15.63 20.41
CA ASP A 151 15.48 -15.74 20.12
C ASP A 151 15.80 -16.20 18.69
N GLU A 152 14.86 -16.84 18.00
CA GLU A 152 15.09 -17.38 16.65
C GLU A 152 14.76 -16.37 15.55
N ASP A 153 15.62 -16.32 14.54
CA ASP A 153 15.34 -15.53 13.34
C ASP A 153 14.24 -16.26 12.57
N GLY A 154 13.08 -15.61 12.47
CA GLY A 154 11.93 -16.18 11.78
C GLY A 154 12.25 -16.54 10.33
N LYS A 155 11.60 -17.58 9.83
CA LYS A 155 11.81 -18.10 8.48
C LYS A 155 10.62 -17.74 7.60
N GLU A 156 10.90 -17.06 6.50
CA GLU A 156 9.92 -16.77 5.46
C GLU A 156 9.76 -17.97 4.52
N THR A 157 8.52 -18.26 4.13
CA THR A 157 8.22 -19.18 3.04
C THR A 157 7.19 -18.55 2.12
N ARG A 158 7.57 -18.34 0.86
CA ARG A 158 6.64 -17.85 -0.16
C ARG A 158 5.55 -18.89 -0.43
N LYS A 159 4.28 -18.50 -0.27
CA LYS A 159 3.11 -19.34 -0.57
C LYS A 159 2.49 -19.04 -1.92
N PHE A 160 2.50 -17.78 -2.33
CA PHE A 160 1.80 -17.34 -3.53
C PHE A 160 2.54 -16.23 -4.29
N GLY A 161 2.24 -16.12 -5.59
CA GLY A 161 2.76 -15.11 -6.49
C GLY A 161 1.80 -14.83 -7.63
N PHE A 162 1.51 -13.54 -7.85
CA PHE A 162 0.71 -13.04 -8.96
C PHE A 162 1.35 -11.76 -9.54
N THR A 163 1.03 -11.42 -10.79
CA THR A 163 1.51 -10.17 -11.41
C THR A 163 0.38 -9.54 -12.22
N CYS A 164 0.07 -8.27 -11.95
CA CYS A 164 -0.97 -7.49 -12.66
C CYS A 164 -0.44 -6.56 -13.75
N ASN A 165 0.85 -6.64 -14.12
CA ASN A 165 1.51 -5.82 -15.15
C ASN A 165 1.40 -4.30 -14.92
N GLU A 166 1.12 -3.88 -13.69
CA GLU A 166 0.98 -2.49 -13.30
C GLU A 166 1.31 -2.35 -11.81
N SER A 167 2.01 -1.28 -11.43
CA SER A 167 2.43 -1.03 -10.04
C SER A 167 1.28 -1.15 -9.04
N VAL A 168 1.48 -1.96 -7.99
CA VAL A 168 0.52 -2.13 -6.89
C VAL A 168 0.76 -1.03 -5.86
N THR A 169 -0.27 -0.22 -5.61
CA THR A 169 -0.18 0.97 -4.74
C THR A 169 -0.77 0.74 -3.35
N SER A 170 -1.67 -0.22 -3.19
CA SER A 170 -2.15 -0.68 -1.89
C SER A 170 -2.54 -2.14 -1.95
N ILE A 171 -2.46 -2.80 -0.80
CA ILE A 171 -2.83 -4.21 -0.62
C ILE A 171 -3.49 -4.34 0.75
N GLN A 172 -4.54 -5.15 0.84
CA GLN A 172 -5.19 -5.47 2.11
C GLN A 172 -5.77 -6.88 2.07
N GLY A 173 -5.56 -7.64 3.15
CA GLY A 173 -6.23 -8.92 3.36
C GLY A 173 -7.56 -8.75 4.09
N GLY A 174 -8.54 -9.59 3.77
CA GLY A 174 -9.85 -9.53 4.41
C GLY A 174 -10.92 -10.33 3.69
N ILE A 175 -12.17 -10.12 4.11
CA ILE A 175 -13.35 -10.67 3.46
C ILE A 175 -14.11 -9.51 2.83
N PHE A 176 -14.12 -9.40 1.50
CA PHE A 176 -14.70 -8.26 0.79
C PHE A 176 -15.90 -8.65 -0.08
N GLY A 177 -15.75 -9.68 -0.90
CA GLY A 177 -16.77 -10.13 -1.86
C GLY A 177 -17.79 -11.06 -1.23
N SER A 178 -17.35 -12.27 -0.89
CA SER A 178 -18.22 -13.34 -0.37
C SER A 178 -17.92 -13.63 1.09
N SER A 179 -18.96 -13.67 1.92
CA SER A 179 -18.82 -13.97 3.35
C SER A 179 -18.15 -15.33 3.55
N GLY A 180 -17.12 -15.37 4.41
CA GLY A 180 -16.38 -16.59 4.72
C GLY A 180 -15.34 -16.99 3.66
N CYS A 181 -15.04 -16.13 2.68
CA CYS A 181 -13.93 -16.32 1.75
C CYS A 181 -12.89 -15.23 1.97
N ASP A 182 -11.70 -15.64 2.39
CA ASP A 182 -10.57 -14.75 2.52
C ASP A 182 -10.02 -14.33 1.14
N GLU A 183 -9.74 -13.05 1.02
CA GLU A 183 -9.42 -12.36 -0.21
C GLU A 183 -8.30 -11.33 0.02
N ILE A 184 -7.47 -11.16 -1.00
CA ILE A 184 -6.51 -10.05 -1.08
C ILE A 184 -7.11 -9.00 -2.00
N LEU A 185 -7.37 -7.81 -1.48
CA LEU A 185 -7.76 -6.64 -2.26
C LEU A 185 -6.50 -5.85 -2.60
N ALA A 186 -6.33 -5.48 -3.88
CA ALA A 186 -5.22 -4.68 -4.33
C ALA A 186 -5.70 -3.53 -5.23
N THR A 187 -5.01 -2.40 -5.15
CA THR A 187 -5.18 -1.27 -6.08
C THR A 187 -3.92 -1.04 -6.89
N THR A 188 -4.07 -0.65 -8.15
CA THR A 188 -2.96 -0.31 -9.03
C THR A 188 -2.80 1.20 -9.21
N TYR A 189 -1.72 1.62 -9.87
CA TYR A 189 -1.41 3.02 -10.15
C TYR A 189 -2.52 3.76 -10.94
N THR A 190 -3.16 3.14 -11.93
CA THR A 190 -4.30 3.72 -12.66
C THR A 190 -5.59 3.76 -11.86
N GLY A 191 -5.59 3.23 -10.63
CA GLY A 191 -6.76 3.15 -9.76
C GLY A 191 -7.64 1.93 -10.04
N PHE A 192 -7.13 0.93 -10.77
CA PHE A 192 -7.85 -0.33 -10.92
C PHE A 192 -7.78 -1.12 -9.61
N MET A 193 -8.93 -1.58 -9.13
CA MET A 193 -9.05 -2.34 -7.88
C MET A 193 -9.58 -3.73 -8.19
N PHE A 194 -8.90 -4.75 -7.67
CA PHE A 194 -9.25 -6.15 -7.91
C PHE A 194 -8.99 -7.02 -6.67
N GLY A 195 -9.72 -8.12 -6.57
CA GLY A 195 -9.59 -9.11 -5.51
C GLY A 195 -8.98 -10.42 -6.02
N LEU A 196 -8.11 -11.03 -5.21
CA LEU A 196 -7.63 -12.40 -5.38
C LEU A 196 -8.26 -13.25 -4.28
N THR A 197 -9.12 -14.20 -4.67
CA THR A 197 -9.90 -15.03 -3.74
C THR A 197 -9.35 -16.45 -3.64
N SER A 198 -9.42 -17.02 -2.44
CA SER A 198 -9.06 -18.42 -2.16
C SER A 198 -10.07 -19.43 -2.73
N HIS A 199 -11.31 -19.01 -3.01
CA HIS A 199 -12.35 -19.91 -3.49
C HIS A 199 -12.25 -20.20 -4.99
N LYS A 200 -12.30 -21.48 -5.37
CA LYS A 200 -12.43 -21.89 -6.77
C LYS A 200 -13.76 -21.42 -7.32
N THR A 201 -13.72 -20.41 -8.16
CA THR A 201 -14.92 -19.78 -8.67
C THR A 201 -15.48 -20.62 -9.83
N THR A 202 -16.19 -21.71 -9.53
CA THR A 202 -17.06 -22.39 -10.50
C THR A 202 -18.31 -21.57 -10.81
N GLU A 203 -18.64 -20.59 -9.96
CA GLU A 203 -19.85 -19.76 -10.04
C GLU A 203 -19.66 -18.38 -10.70
N THR A 204 -18.42 -17.94 -11.05
CA THR A 204 -18.21 -16.59 -11.65
C THR A 204 -18.90 -16.41 -12.98
N LYS A 205 -19.08 -17.49 -13.75
CA LYS A 205 -19.84 -17.40 -15.00
C LYS A 205 -21.28 -16.99 -14.74
N ALA A 206 -21.88 -17.44 -13.64
CA ALA A 206 -23.24 -17.07 -13.27
C ALA A 206 -23.29 -15.62 -12.75
N SER A 207 -22.36 -15.20 -11.89
CA SER A 207 -22.36 -13.83 -11.32
C SER A 207 -21.97 -12.75 -12.34
N ILE A 208 -20.99 -13.02 -13.21
CA ILE A 208 -20.66 -12.13 -14.34
C ILE A 208 -21.79 -12.11 -15.36
N ALA A 209 -22.43 -13.26 -15.65
CA ALA A 209 -23.62 -13.27 -16.50
C ALA A 209 -24.77 -12.49 -15.87
N PHE A 210 -24.96 -12.55 -14.55
CA PHE A 210 -26.01 -11.80 -13.85
C PHE A 210 -25.76 -10.29 -13.86
N ILE A 211 -24.51 -9.87 -13.70
CA ILE A 211 -24.12 -8.45 -13.82
C ILE A 211 -24.23 -7.98 -15.28
N SER A 212 -23.80 -8.81 -16.24
CA SER A 212 -23.91 -8.54 -17.68
C SER A 212 -25.37 -8.42 -18.11
N ASP A 213 -26.23 -9.35 -17.71
CA ASP A 213 -27.67 -9.34 -17.97
C ASP A 213 -28.33 -8.13 -17.30
N ARG A 214 -27.90 -7.74 -16.09
CA ARG A 214 -28.44 -6.56 -15.42
C ARG A 214 -28.02 -5.27 -16.14
N ILE A 215 -26.79 -5.21 -16.67
CA ILE A 215 -26.31 -4.09 -17.48
C ILE A 215 -27.05 -4.06 -18.83
N GLU A 216 -27.28 -5.20 -19.47
CA GLU A 216 -28.05 -5.29 -20.73
C GLU A 216 -29.53 -4.98 -20.53
N ASN A 217 -30.15 -5.44 -19.46
CA ASN A 217 -31.54 -5.11 -19.12
C ASN A 217 -31.70 -3.62 -18.78
N LEU A 218 -30.72 -2.99 -18.13
CA LEU A 218 -30.70 -1.55 -17.91
C LEU A 218 -30.52 -0.76 -19.23
N ARG A 219 -29.78 -1.32 -20.20
CA ARG A 219 -29.65 -0.76 -21.56
C ARG A 219 -30.95 -0.94 -22.38
N ALA A 220 -31.63 -2.07 -22.24
CA ALA A 220 -32.88 -2.39 -22.94
C ALA A 220 -34.11 -1.65 -22.36
N ALA A 221 -34.12 -1.39 -21.05
CA ALA A 221 -35.20 -0.66 -20.37
C ALA A 221 -35.16 0.87 -20.61
N GLY A 222 -34.16 1.40 -21.31
CA GLY A 222 -34.08 2.82 -21.66
C GLY A 222 -33.92 3.80 -20.48
N VAL A 223 -33.64 3.30 -19.27
CA VAL A 223 -33.47 4.13 -18.06
C VAL A 223 -32.04 4.68 -17.91
N GLY A 224 -31.13 4.35 -18.83
CA GLY A 224 -29.82 4.99 -18.94
C GLY A 224 -29.87 6.22 -19.82
N HIS A 225 -29.60 7.42 -19.27
CA HIS A 225 -29.12 8.51 -20.11
C HIS A 225 -27.91 8.01 -20.91
N PRO A 226 -27.80 8.30 -22.23
CA PRO A 226 -26.68 7.83 -23.03
C PRO A 226 -25.40 8.46 -22.48
N VAL A 227 -24.57 7.63 -21.85
CA VAL A 227 -23.19 8.02 -21.53
C VAL A 227 -22.46 7.99 -22.87
N GLU A 228 -22.34 9.16 -23.51
CA GLU A 228 -21.44 9.33 -24.64
C GLU A 228 -20.05 8.78 -24.26
N SER A 229 -19.47 7.96 -25.13
CA SER A 229 -18.13 7.41 -24.89
C SER A 229 -17.15 8.55 -24.57
N PRO A 230 -16.19 8.38 -23.64
CA PRO A 230 -15.26 9.46 -23.27
C PRO A 230 -14.56 10.09 -24.47
N VAL A 231 -14.31 9.28 -25.52
CA VAL A 231 -13.73 9.69 -26.82
C VAL A 231 -14.63 10.63 -27.62
N THR A 232 -15.95 10.42 -27.60
CA THR A 232 -16.91 11.31 -28.29
C THR A 232 -17.16 12.60 -27.51
N ARG A 233 -17.04 12.55 -26.18
CA ARG A 233 -17.22 13.72 -25.31
C ARG A 233 -16.02 14.67 -25.35
N THR A 234 -14.79 14.16 -25.40
CA THR A 234 -13.56 14.97 -25.54
C THR A 234 -13.45 15.61 -26.93
N SER A 235 -13.77 14.87 -28.00
CA SER A 235 -13.77 15.40 -29.37
C SER A 235 -14.81 16.50 -29.60
N LYS A 236 -16.01 16.40 -28.99
CA LYS A 236 -17.00 17.50 -28.97
C LYS A 236 -16.50 18.72 -28.19
N TRP A 237 -15.83 18.52 -27.05
CA TRP A 237 -15.25 19.60 -26.24
C TRP A 237 -14.13 20.35 -26.98
N GLU A 238 -13.22 19.63 -27.64
CA GLU A 238 -12.16 20.22 -28.46
C GLU A 238 -12.72 20.97 -29.68
N GLY A 239 -13.73 20.41 -30.34
CA GLY A 239 -14.42 21.05 -31.47
C GLY A 239 -15.21 22.31 -31.07
N TRP A 240 -15.68 22.40 -29.82
CA TRP A 240 -16.31 23.61 -29.29
C TRP A 240 -15.26 24.67 -28.87
N ARG A 241 -14.13 24.23 -28.30
CA ARG A 241 -13.01 25.11 -27.93
C ARG A 241 -12.35 25.77 -29.15
N ARG A 242 -12.26 25.06 -30.29
CA ARG A 242 -11.77 25.61 -31.58
C ARG A 242 -12.69 26.70 -32.12
N ARG A 243 -14.01 26.46 -32.15
CA ARG A 243 -15.02 27.43 -32.62
C ARG A 243 -15.07 28.72 -31.79
N ARG A 244 -14.83 28.64 -30.47
CA ARG A 244 -14.74 29.84 -29.62
C ARG A 244 -13.49 30.69 -29.91
N LYS A 245 -12.35 30.08 -30.24
CA LYS A 245 -11.13 30.83 -30.61
C LYS A 245 -11.30 31.60 -31.93
N GLU A 246 -12.02 31.05 -32.90
CA GLU A 246 -12.31 31.71 -34.18
C GLU A 246 -13.32 32.87 -34.02
N SER A 247 -14.32 32.72 -33.13
CA SER A 247 -15.29 33.80 -32.85
C SER A 247 -14.70 35.03 -32.15
N TRP A 248 -13.59 34.86 -31.40
CA TRP A 248 -12.91 35.97 -30.72
C TRP A 248 -11.97 36.76 -31.65
N GLN A 249 -11.54 36.19 -32.78
CA GLN A 249 -10.70 36.91 -33.75
C GLN A 249 -11.52 37.79 -34.71
N HIS A 250 -12.81 37.51 -34.90
CA HIS A 250 -13.69 38.31 -35.76
C HIS A 250 -14.52 39.38 -35.03
N GLY A 251 -14.55 39.40 -33.69
CA GLY A 251 -15.34 40.37 -32.90
C GLY A 251 -14.63 41.69 -32.53
N CYS A 252 -13.36 41.87 -32.89
CA CYS A 252 -12.57 43.05 -32.51
C CYS A 252 -12.35 44.08 -33.64
N ARG A 253 -13.22 44.13 -34.67
CA ARG A 253 -13.03 45.04 -35.81
C ARG A 253 -14.13 46.05 -36.15
N ASP A 254 -15.25 46.09 -35.44
CA ASP A 254 -16.24 47.16 -35.64
C ASP A 254 -16.60 47.82 -34.32
N GLY A 255 -16.14 49.06 -34.16
CA GLY A 255 -16.34 49.86 -32.95
C GLY A 255 -15.42 51.09 -32.88
N ARG A 256 -15.36 51.88 -33.96
CA ARG A 256 -15.05 53.32 -33.96
C ARG A 256 -15.66 53.96 -35.20
#